data_AF-A0A955BBV8-F1
#
_entry.id   AF-A0A955BBV8-F1
#
_cell.length_a   1.000
_cell.length_b   1.000
_cell.length_c   1.000
_cell.angle_alpha   90.00
_cell.angle_beta   90.00
_cell.angle_gamma   90.00
#
_symmetry.space_group_name_H-M   'P 1'
#
loop_
_entity.id
_entity.type
_entity.pdbx_description
1 polymer ?
#
loop_
_entity_poly.entity_id
_entity_poly.type
_entity_poly.pdbx_seq_one_letter_code
_entity_poly.pdbx_strand_id
1 'polypeptide(L)'
;GSHVFTSRAYDAGVDDTGFGWGTVSPDINHDGWPDLIATGYSGQFAFLNQTADSADISFEDVSLTLGIRGAGIDNGRGLANFDYDNDGDQDILVFQNNGPLKLYRNDLTGNGDTHWLRVFLDTNAAPDIAPNGIGSVVKVTTGGFTQVGRIDGGSNYLSQSEMSAHFGLGTATVVDELRVEWTNGDVTIMNNVPADQTFTIAATSTPLLLGDLNCDGAVDFADAASFALALTDASAYSTAYPTCNIDAADLDGNSVIDGRDIAMFVQAILN
;
A
#
# COMPACT_ATOMS: atom_id res chain seq x y z
N GLY A 1 0.74 -25.35 -2.00
CA GLY A 1 0.08 -25.25 -3.33
C GLY A 1 0.92 -25.99 -4.36
N SER A 2 0.42 -26.21 -5.57
CA SER A 2 1.11 -26.95 -6.65
C SER A 2 2.27 -26.18 -7.33
N HIS A 3 2.57 -24.95 -6.90
CA HIS A 3 3.68 -24.11 -7.40
C HIS A 3 3.74 -23.96 -8.94
N VAL A 4 2.58 -23.95 -9.61
CA VAL A 4 2.48 -23.73 -11.07
C VAL A 4 1.75 -22.42 -11.36
N PHE A 5 2.19 -21.73 -12.42
CA PHE A 5 1.48 -20.56 -12.95
C PHE A 5 0.39 -21.01 -13.94
N THR A 6 -0.76 -20.35 -13.89
CA THR A 6 -1.85 -20.50 -14.87
C THR A 6 -2.22 -19.12 -15.36
N SER A 7 -2.19 -18.89 -16.67
CA SER A 7 -2.66 -17.63 -17.24
C SER A 7 -4.17 -17.54 -17.07
N ARG A 8 -4.65 -16.42 -16.54
CA ARG A 8 -6.08 -16.07 -16.42
C ARG A 8 -6.47 -14.88 -17.30
N ALA A 9 -5.51 -14.29 -18.02
CA ALA A 9 -5.74 -13.06 -18.75
C ALA A 9 -6.83 -13.21 -19.83
N TYR A 10 -6.88 -14.36 -20.51
CA TYR A 10 -7.89 -14.62 -21.54
C TYR A 10 -9.29 -14.74 -20.94
N ASP A 11 -9.43 -15.56 -19.89
CA ASP A 11 -10.70 -15.76 -19.19
C ASP A 11 -11.21 -14.44 -18.59
N ALA A 12 -10.31 -13.59 -18.10
CA ALA A 12 -10.62 -12.30 -17.49
C ALA A 12 -10.84 -11.16 -18.51
N GLY A 13 -10.58 -11.38 -19.81
CA GLY A 13 -10.78 -10.38 -20.86
C GLY A 13 -9.67 -9.32 -21.01
N VAL A 14 -8.44 -9.61 -20.55
CA VAL A 14 -7.30 -8.66 -20.52
C VAL A 14 -6.03 -9.21 -21.18
N ASP A 15 -6.14 -10.22 -22.05
CA ASP A 15 -5.00 -10.94 -22.60
C ASP A 15 -4.22 -10.22 -23.70
N ASP A 16 -4.78 -9.19 -24.32
CA ASP A 16 -4.13 -8.50 -25.43
C ASP A 16 -4.15 -6.97 -25.30
N THR A 17 -3.01 -6.43 -24.88
CA THR A 17 -2.69 -4.99 -24.96
C THR A 17 -1.65 -4.70 -26.06
N GLY A 18 -1.37 -5.68 -26.93
CA GLY A 18 -0.28 -5.64 -27.89
C GLY A 18 1.08 -5.55 -27.20
N PHE A 19 1.88 -4.56 -27.56
CA PHE A 19 3.22 -4.36 -27.00
C PHE A 19 3.23 -3.24 -25.94
N GLY A 20 2.99 -3.60 -24.68
CA GLY A 20 2.88 -2.70 -23.54
C GLY A 20 4.17 -2.56 -22.70
N TRP A 21 4.22 -1.50 -21.88
CA TRP A 21 5.40 -1.13 -21.06
C TRP A 21 5.09 -0.79 -19.60
N GLY A 22 3.81 -0.69 -19.27
CA GLY A 22 3.36 -0.25 -17.95
C GLY A 22 1.87 -0.46 -17.78
N THR A 23 1.48 -0.78 -16.55
CA THR A 23 0.12 -1.01 -16.10
C THR A 23 -0.05 -0.39 -14.72
N VAL A 24 -1.20 0.24 -14.46
CA VAL A 24 -1.62 0.69 -13.14
C VAL A 24 -3.00 0.08 -12.82
N SER A 25 -3.35 0.05 -11.54
CA SER A 25 -4.64 -0.48 -11.06
C SER A 25 -5.39 0.51 -10.15
N PRO A 26 -5.76 1.70 -10.68
CA PRO A 26 -6.67 2.62 -10.00
C PRO A 26 -8.09 2.05 -9.94
N ASP A 27 -8.91 2.53 -9.01
CA ASP A 27 -10.38 2.39 -9.09
C ASP A 27 -10.91 3.66 -9.78
N ILE A 28 -11.21 3.59 -11.07
CA ILE A 28 -11.56 4.79 -11.86
C ILE A 28 -13.04 5.12 -11.85
N ASN A 29 -13.89 4.23 -11.37
CA ASN A 29 -15.34 4.44 -11.26
C ASN A 29 -15.83 4.55 -9.80
N HIS A 30 -14.91 4.38 -8.84
CA HIS A 30 -15.12 4.38 -7.40
C HIS A 30 -16.08 3.29 -6.90
N ASP A 31 -16.15 2.14 -7.56
CA ASP A 31 -17.04 1.04 -7.16
C ASP A 31 -16.46 0.13 -6.06
N GLY A 32 -15.22 0.40 -5.64
CA GLY A 32 -14.50 -0.34 -4.60
C GLY A 32 -13.64 -1.49 -5.15
N TRP A 33 -13.59 -1.69 -6.46
CA TRP A 33 -12.75 -2.68 -7.11
C TRP A 33 -11.71 -2.00 -8.00
N PRO A 34 -10.41 -2.33 -7.84
CA PRO A 34 -9.38 -1.81 -8.72
C PRO A 34 -9.60 -2.25 -10.19
N ASP A 35 -9.57 -1.29 -11.08
CA ASP A 35 -9.58 -1.44 -12.53
C ASP A 35 -8.16 -1.66 -13.06
N LEU A 36 -8.01 -1.77 -14.38
CA LEU A 36 -6.69 -1.85 -15.01
C LEU A 36 -6.54 -0.84 -16.12
N ILE A 37 -5.42 -0.13 -16.13
CA ILE A 37 -5.03 0.74 -17.23
C ILE A 37 -3.64 0.35 -17.68
N ALA A 38 -3.48 0.13 -18.98
CA ALA A 38 -2.23 -0.35 -19.56
C ALA A 38 -1.80 0.52 -20.75
N THR A 39 -0.49 0.66 -20.89
CA THR A 39 0.10 1.22 -22.10
C THR A 39 0.21 0.16 -23.18
N GLY A 40 0.15 0.60 -24.44
CA GLY A 40 0.41 -0.27 -25.58
C GLY A 40 1.04 0.47 -26.76
N TYR A 41 1.65 -0.30 -27.65
CA TYR A 41 2.25 0.24 -28.86
C TYR A 41 1.21 0.83 -29.82
N SER A 42 0.06 0.19 -29.94
CA SER A 42 -1.04 0.55 -30.86
C SER A 42 -2.20 1.27 -30.18
N GLY A 43 -1.97 1.75 -28.95
CA GLY A 43 -2.98 2.41 -28.13
C GLY A 43 -2.89 2.01 -26.67
N GLN A 44 -3.54 2.80 -25.84
CA GLN A 44 -3.69 2.55 -24.40
C GLN A 44 -4.96 1.75 -24.16
N PHE A 45 -5.02 1.08 -23.03
CA PHE A 45 -6.13 0.23 -22.65
C PHE A 45 -6.63 0.61 -21.28
N ALA A 46 -7.95 0.61 -21.11
CA ALA A 46 -8.63 0.72 -19.83
C ALA A 46 -9.66 -0.40 -19.74
N PHE A 47 -9.62 -1.13 -18.63
CA PHE A 47 -10.45 -2.29 -18.38
C PHE A 47 -11.16 -2.08 -17.04
N LEU A 48 -12.49 -1.95 -17.07
CA LEU A 48 -13.27 -1.85 -15.84
C LEU A 48 -13.44 -3.22 -15.23
N ASN A 49 -13.21 -3.33 -13.93
CA ASN A 49 -13.43 -4.53 -13.16
C ASN A 49 -14.92 -4.78 -13.00
N GLN A 50 -15.40 -5.93 -13.48
CA GLN A 50 -16.81 -6.34 -13.41
C GLN A 50 -17.01 -7.49 -12.40
N THR A 51 -16.03 -7.70 -11.51
CA THR A 51 -16.02 -8.82 -10.58
C THR A 51 -17.10 -8.66 -9.52
N ALA A 52 -18.14 -9.48 -9.60
CA ALA A 52 -19.17 -9.56 -8.55
C ALA A 52 -18.72 -10.41 -7.34
N ASP A 53 -17.81 -11.37 -7.56
CA ASP A 53 -17.19 -12.23 -6.55
C ASP A 53 -15.74 -12.54 -6.96
N SER A 54 -14.80 -12.42 -6.03
CA SER A 54 -13.36 -12.73 -6.15
C SER A 54 -13.00 -14.07 -6.81
N ALA A 55 -13.94 -15.02 -6.90
CA ALA A 55 -13.75 -16.30 -7.56
C ALA A 55 -13.76 -16.23 -9.11
N ASP A 56 -14.40 -15.21 -9.69
CA ASP A 56 -14.58 -15.06 -11.14
C ASP A 56 -14.25 -13.63 -11.57
N ILE A 57 -12.95 -13.35 -11.70
CA ILE A 57 -12.44 -12.04 -12.08
C ILE A 57 -12.72 -11.82 -13.57
N SER A 58 -13.43 -10.75 -13.90
CA SER A 58 -13.70 -10.36 -15.27
C SER A 58 -13.56 -8.86 -15.44
N PHE A 59 -13.13 -8.44 -16.63
CA PHE A 59 -13.02 -7.04 -16.98
C PHE A 59 -13.72 -6.73 -18.30
N GLU A 60 -14.22 -5.50 -18.41
CA GLU A 60 -14.77 -4.92 -19.63
C GLU A 60 -13.76 -3.95 -20.26
N ASP A 61 -13.41 -4.15 -21.53
CA ASP A 61 -12.62 -3.17 -22.30
C ASP A 61 -13.46 -1.92 -22.59
N VAL A 62 -13.16 -0.84 -21.87
CA VAL A 62 -13.81 0.48 -22.02
C VAL A 62 -12.89 1.49 -22.68
N SER A 63 -11.79 1.05 -23.30
CA SER A 63 -10.71 1.92 -23.76
C SER A 63 -11.17 2.98 -24.77
N LEU A 64 -12.09 2.62 -25.66
CA LEU A 64 -12.68 3.54 -26.64
C LEU A 64 -13.74 4.45 -26.00
N THR A 65 -14.54 3.91 -25.08
CA THR A 65 -15.61 4.63 -24.38
C THR A 65 -15.05 5.76 -23.51
N LEU A 66 -13.98 5.47 -22.76
CA LEU A 66 -13.27 6.48 -21.96
C LEU A 66 -12.36 7.39 -22.81
N GLY A 67 -12.22 7.10 -24.11
CA GLY A 67 -11.37 7.88 -25.02
C GLY A 67 -9.86 7.76 -24.74
N ILE A 68 -9.42 6.86 -23.85
CA ILE A 68 -8.00 6.62 -23.63
C ILE A 68 -7.34 6.04 -24.88
N ARG A 69 -8.10 5.26 -25.66
CA ARG A 69 -7.72 4.74 -26.98
C ARG A 69 -8.37 5.56 -28.09
N GLY A 70 -7.60 5.85 -29.13
CA GLY A 70 -8.06 6.66 -30.27
C GLY A 70 -7.82 8.18 -30.12
N ALA A 71 -7.40 8.66 -28.94
CA ALA A 71 -6.99 10.05 -28.72
C ALA A 71 -5.61 10.41 -29.33
N GLY A 72 -5.17 9.69 -30.36
CA GLY A 72 -3.87 9.87 -31.02
C GLY A 72 -2.67 9.53 -30.13
N ILE A 73 -2.83 8.62 -29.15
CA ILE A 73 -1.69 7.98 -28.48
C ILE A 73 -1.45 6.65 -29.16
N ASP A 74 -0.32 6.58 -29.84
CA ASP A 74 0.35 5.33 -30.17
C ASP A 74 1.69 5.34 -29.44
N ASN A 75 2.18 4.18 -29.03
CA ASN A 75 3.52 4.01 -28.46
C ASN A 75 3.69 4.56 -27.03
N GLY A 76 2.73 4.28 -26.14
CA GLY A 76 2.87 4.56 -24.71
C GLY A 76 4.07 3.83 -24.08
N ARG A 77 4.71 4.46 -23.09
CA ARG A 77 5.88 3.92 -22.37
C ARG A 77 5.72 4.00 -20.87
N GLY A 78 5.59 5.22 -20.36
CA GLY A 78 5.35 5.47 -18.94
C GLY A 78 3.86 5.68 -18.66
N LEU A 79 3.46 5.34 -17.45
CA LEU A 79 2.09 5.44 -16.97
C LEU A 79 2.11 5.76 -15.48
N ALA A 80 1.44 6.83 -15.11
CA ALA A 80 1.24 7.23 -13.72
C ALA A 80 -0.24 7.55 -13.50
N ASN A 81 -0.77 7.16 -12.34
CA ASN A 81 -2.08 7.59 -11.85
C ASN A 81 -1.90 8.48 -10.62
N PHE A 82 -2.69 9.54 -10.54
CA PHE A 82 -2.74 10.46 -9.40
C PHE A 82 -3.97 11.35 -9.53
N ASP A 83 -4.46 11.88 -8.42
CA ASP A 83 -5.53 12.87 -8.40
C ASP A 83 -4.90 14.27 -8.60
N TYR A 84 -4.93 14.76 -9.85
CA TYR A 84 -4.20 15.91 -10.37
C TYR A 84 -4.74 17.23 -9.86
N ASP A 85 -6.06 17.37 -9.82
CA ASP A 85 -6.74 18.60 -9.43
C ASP A 85 -7.32 18.56 -8.01
N ASN A 86 -7.16 17.43 -7.31
CA ASN A 86 -7.60 17.20 -5.93
C ASN A 86 -9.12 17.21 -5.78
N ASP A 87 -9.84 16.71 -6.79
CA ASP A 87 -11.28 16.51 -6.72
C ASP A 87 -11.68 15.10 -6.27
N GLY A 88 -10.70 14.20 -6.19
CA GLY A 88 -10.83 12.90 -5.56
C GLY A 88 -10.94 11.73 -6.52
N ASP A 89 -11.09 11.97 -7.81
CA ASP A 89 -10.97 10.92 -8.81
C ASP A 89 -9.50 10.78 -9.29
N GLN A 90 -9.12 9.58 -9.72
CA GLN A 90 -7.75 9.34 -10.17
C GLN A 90 -7.60 9.62 -11.67
N ASP A 91 -6.71 10.54 -12.00
CA ASP A 91 -6.32 10.88 -13.36
C ASP A 91 -5.16 10.02 -13.86
N ILE A 92 -5.00 10.00 -15.18
CA ILE A 92 -4.00 9.16 -15.84
C ILE A 92 -3.06 10.01 -16.68
N LEU A 93 -1.77 9.85 -16.44
CA LEU A 93 -0.71 10.48 -17.20
C LEU A 93 0.06 9.45 -18.02
N VAL A 94 0.03 9.64 -19.33
CA VAL A 94 0.72 8.77 -20.29
C VAL A 94 1.93 9.48 -20.87
N PHE A 95 3.09 8.81 -20.76
CA PHE A 95 4.32 9.20 -21.42
C PHE A 95 4.44 8.48 -22.74
N GLN A 96 4.39 9.22 -23.84
CA GLN A 96 4.50 8.68 -25.19
C GLN A 96 5.97 8.69 -25.66
N ASN A 97 6.41 7.61 -26.30
CA ASN A 97 7.72 7.61 -26.95
C ASN A 97 7.70 8.52 -28.18
N ASN A 98 8.60 9.51 -28.24
CA ASN A 98 8.66 10.52 -29.32
C ASN A 98 7.34 11.27 -29.55
N GLY A 99 6.53 11.45 -28.51
CA GLY A 99 5.26 12.17 -28.58
C GLY A 99 5.07 13.12 -27.39
N PRO A 100 3.97 13.89 -27.38
CA PRO A 100 3.64 14.74 -26.23
C PRO A 100 3.23 13.90 -25.02
N LEU A 101 3.46 14.45 -23.83
CA LEU A 101 2.83 13.99 -22.61
C LEU A 101 1.31 14.21 -22.72
N LYS A 102 0.52 13.26 -22.23
CA LYS A 102 -0.94 13.37 -22.23
C LYS A 102 -1.52 13.04 -20.86
N LEU A 103 -2.26 14.00 -20.33
CA LEU A 103 -3.06 13.87 -19.14
C LEU A 103 -4.50 13.56 -19.57
N TYR A 104 -5.04 12.48 -19.03
CA TYR A 104 -6.44 12.11 -19.10
C TYR A 104 -7.04 12.46 -17.76
N ARG A 105 -7.80 13.55 -17.75
CA ARG A 105 -8.55 13.97 -16.58
C ARG A 105 -9.77 13.07 -16.42
N ASN A 106 -9.91 12.39 -15.29
CA ASN A 106 -11.16 11.74 -14.93
C ASN A 106 -12.11 12.83 -14.41
N ASP A 107 -13.40 12.65 -14.65
CA ASP A 107 -14.41 13.62 -14.21
C ASP A 107 -15.64 12.79 -13.80
N LEU A 108 -15.56 12.21 -12.60
CA LEU A 108 -16.61 11.37 -12.06
C LEU A 108 -17.87 12.19 -11.76
N THR A 109 -18.95 11.84 -12.46
CA THR A 109 -20.26 12.44 -12.25
C THR A 109 -21.11 11.51 -11.39
N GLY A 110 -20.87 11.52 -10.08
CA GLY A 110 -21.61 10.68 -9.12
C GLY A 110 -22.96 11.27 -8.69
N ASN A 111 -23.96 10.40 -8.52
CA ASN A 111 -25.23 10.74 -7.85
C ASN A 111 -25.16 10.41 -6.34
N GLY A 112 -23.97 10.52 -5.73
CA GLY A 112 -23.69 10.09 -4.35
C GLY A 112 -23.19 8.65 -4.23
N ASP A 113 -22.68 8.07 -5.32
CA ASP A 113 -22.18 6.70 -5.43
C ASP A 113 -20.72 6.61 -5.88
N THR A 114 -19.97 7.71 -5.77
CA THR A 114 -18.55 7.79 -6.15
C THR A 114 -17.70 8.37 -5.01
N HIS A 115 -18.05 8.05 -3.77
CA HIS A 115 -17.30 8.49 -2.59
C HIS A 115 -15.89 7.93 -2.61
N TRP A 116 -14.95 8.61 -1.97
CA TRP A 116 -13.53 8.21 -2.03
C TRP A 116 -12.78 8.49 -0.72
N LEU A 117 -11.60 7.89 -0.60
CA LEU A 117 -10.62 8.23 0.42
C LEU A 117 -9.20 8.14 -0.15
N ARG A 118 -8.40 9.18 0.02
CA ARG A 118 -6.98 9.23 -0.39
C ARG A 118 -6.11 9.36 0.84
N VAL A 119 -5.19 8.42 1.05
CA VAL A 119 -4.39 8.32 2.26
C VAL A 119 -2.90 8.44 1.93
N PHE A 120 -2.27 9.50 2.44
CA PHE A 120 -0.83 9.65 2.49
C PHE A 120 -0.27 9.19 3.84
N LEU A 121 0.96 8.71 3.85
CA LEU A 121 1.67 8.33 5.07
C LEU A 121 2.85 9.27 5.32
N ASP A 122 2.94 9.82 6.53
CA ASP A 122 4.06 10.64 6.98
C ASP A 122 4.92 9.85 7.97
N THR A 123 6.17 9.58 7.61
CA THR A 123 7.12 8.83 8.43
C THR A 123 8.25 9.69 8.98
N ASN A 124 8.15 11.02 8.92
CA ASN A 124 9.20 11.93 9.39
C ASN A 124 9.56 11.75 10.87
N ALA A 125 8.60 11.31 11.69
CA ALA A 125 8.80 11.04 13.11
C ALA A 125 9.12 9.56 13.42
N ALA A 126 9.29 8.71 12.39
CA ALA A 126 9.51 7.27 12.50
C ALA A 126 10.66 6.82 11.57
N PRO A 127 11.93 7.03 11.97
CA PRO A 127 13.10 6.81 11.12
C PRO A 127 13.36 5.34 10.79
N ASP A 128 12.74 4.42 11.52
CA ASP A 128 12.75 2.97 11.31
C ASP A 128 11.75 2.50 10.24
N ILE A 129 10.89 3.41 9.75
CA ILE A 129 9.96 3.16 8.64
C ILE A 129 10.46 3.89 7.40
N ALA A 130 10.35 3.25 6.23
CA ALA A 130 10.78 3.85 4.97
C ALA A 130 10.07 5.21 4.70
N PRO A 131 10.72 6.17 4.04
CA PRO A 131 10.11 7.45 3.67
C PRO A 131 8.79 7.28 2.93
N ASN A 132 7.80 8.13 3.25
CA ASN A 132 6.43 8.07 2.73
C ASN A 132 5.69 6.75 3.01
N GLY A 133 6.20 5.91 3.93
CA GLY A 133 5.57 4.66 4.31
C GLY A 133 5.68 3.53 3.28
N ILE A 134 6.64 3.58 2.36
CA ILE A 134 6.86 2.51 1.36
C ILE A 134 6.94 1.13 2.04
N GLY A 135 6.15 0.19 1.53
CA GLY A 135 5.99 -1.17 2.07
C GLY A 135 4.85 -1.32 3.07
N SER A 136 4.29 -0.22 3.57
CA SER A 136 3.14 -0.25 4.49
C SER A 136 1.85 -0.61 3.75
N VAL A 137 0.91 -1.21 4.47
CA VAL A 137 -0.38 -1.64 3.96
C VAL A 137 -1.49 -0.81 4.60
N VAL A 138 -2.29 -0.13 3.80
CA VAL A 138 -3.48 0.59 4.22
C VAL A 138 -4.70 -0.27 3.91
N LYS A 139 -5.57 -0.48 4.90
CA LYS A 139 -6.82 -1.22 4.77
C LYS A 139 -7.98 -0.31 5.14
N VAL A 140 -9.01 -0.34 4.30
CA VAL A 140 -10.24 0.43 4.49
C VAL A 140 -11.40 -0.56 4.55
N THR A 141 -12.15 -0.55 5.65
CA THR A 141 -13.33 -1.40 5.82
C THR A 141 -14.60 -0.55 5.82
N THR A 142 -15.53 -0.89 4.93
CA THR A 142 -16.86 -0.27 4.80
C THR A 142 -17.92 -1.35 4.66
N GLY A 143 -18.92 -1.36 5.55
CA GLY A 143 -20.04 -2.31 5.46
C GLY A 143 -19.63 -3.78 5.50
N GLY A 144 -18.47 -4.09 6.11
CA GLY A 144 -17.90 -5.45 6.16
C GLY A 144 -17.08 -5.86 4.92
N PHE A 145 -16.92 -4.99 3.93
CA PHE A 145 -15.98 -5.17 2.82
C PHE A 145 -14.66 -4.45 3.13
N THR A 146 -13.53 -5.12 2.93
CA THR A 146 -12.20 -4.55 3.20
C THR A 146 -11.41 -4.44 1.90
N GLN A 147 -11.05 -3.21 1.54
CA GLN A 147 -10.11 -2.90 0.49
C GLN A 147 -8.68 -2.82 1.05
N VAL A 148 -7.69 -3.11 0.21
CA VAL A 148 -6.28 -3.13 0.58
C VAL A 148 -5.46 -2.32 -0.41
N GLY A 149 -4.92 -1.18 0.02
CA GLY A 149 -3.96 -0.38 -0.70
C GLY A 149 -2.56 -0.58 -0.14
N ARG A 150 -1.56 -0.77 -0.99
CA ARG A 150 -0.15 -0.83 -0.56
C ARG A 150 0.54 0.44 -1.01
N ILE A 151 1.36 1.01 -0.14
CA ILE A 151 2.28 2.06 -0.57
C ILE A 151 3.51 1.37 -1.12
N ASP A 152 3.79 1.58 -2.40
CA ASP A 152 5.01 1.09 -3.03
C ASP A 152 5.77 2.22 -3.74
N GLY A 153 7.05 1.97 -3.96
CA GLY A 153 7.97 2.93 -4.59
C GLY A 153 8.14 2.70 -6.09
N GLY A 154 7.27 1.93 -6.75
CA GLY A 154 7.44 1.57 -8.15
C GLY A 154 6.30 2.08 -9.00
N SER A 155 6.54 2.69 -10.17
CA SER A 155 5.50 2.65 -11.20
C SER A 155 6.04 2.68 -12.63
N ASN A 156 6.00 1.52 -13.28
CA ASN A 156 6.11 1.39 -14.73
C ASN A 156 7.43 1.91 -15.33
N TYR A 157 7.55 1.82 -16.65
CA TYR A 157 8.75 2.22 -17.36
C TYR A 157 8.96 3.75 -17.30
N LEU A 158 9.96 4.17 -16.53
CA LEU A 158 10.39 5.58 -16.37
C LEU A 158 9.32 6.53 -15.82
N SER A 159 8.45 6.04 -14.94
CA SER A 159 7.38 6.83 -14.30
C SER A 159 7.26 6.50 -12.81
N GLN A 160 6.42 7.24 -12.09
CA GLN A 160 6.00 6.94 -10.73
C GLN A 160 4.60 7.55 -10.53
N SER A 161 3.67 6.75 -10.01
CA SER A 161 2.32 7.17 -9.62
C SER A 161 2.33 7.93 -8.29
N GLU A 162 1.16 8.46 -7.95
CA GLU A 162 0.73 8.86 -6.61
C GLU A 162 1.30 7.93 -5.52
N MET A 163 2.18 8.37 -4.61
CA MET A 163 2.51 7.59 -3.40
C MET A 163 1.44 7.77 -2.31
N SER A 164 0.19 7.49 -2.68
CA SER A 164 -0.96 7.43 -1.76
C SER A 164 -1.72 6.12 -1.96
N ALA A 165 -2.42 5.69 -0.93
CA ALA A 165 -3.44 4.65 -1.05
C ALA A 165 -4.77 5.34 -1.33
N HIS A 166 -5.33 5.09 -2.51
CA HIS A 166 -6.61 5.64 -2.93
C HIS A 166 -7.66 4.52 -2.96
N PHE A 167 -8.88 4.85 -2.51
CA PHE A 167 -9.99 3.91 -2.40
C PHE A 167 -11.27 4.56 -2.92
N GLY A 168 -11.92 3.93 -3.89
CA GLY A 168 -13.33 4.18 -4.17
C GLY A 168 -14.20 3.52 -3.12
N LEU A 169 -15.19 4.24 -2.61
CA LEU A 169 -16.06 3.80 -1.51
C LEU A 169 -17.50 3.57 -1.99
N GLY A 170 -17.78 3.78 -3.26
CA GLY A 170 -19.12 3.72 -3.84
C GLY A 170 -20.07 4.66 -3.11
N THR A 171 -21.08 4.07 -2.48
CA THR A 171 -22.11 4.81 -1.72
C THR A 171 -21.75 5.07 -0.25
N ALA A 172 -20.61 4.56 0.23
CA ALA A 172 -20.25 4.69 1.64
C ALA A 172 -19.70 6.09 1.96
N THR A 173 -20.41 6.83 2.80
CA THR A 173 -20.02 8.18 3.26
C THR A 173 -19.08 8.16 4.46
N VAL A 174 -18.84 6.99 5.06
CA VAL A 174 -18.00 6.79 6.25
C VAL A 174 -17.28 5.45 6.12
N VAL A 175 -15.99 5.44 6.42
CA VAL A 175 -15.15 4.26 6.62
C VAL A 175 -15.26 3.79 8.07
N ASP A 176 -15.69 2.54 8.25
CA ASP A 176 -15.87 1.94 9.58
C ASP A 176 -14.52 1.81 10.30
N GLU A 177 -13.51 1.27 9.59
CA GLU A 177 -12.14 1.12 10.06
C GLU A 177 -11.14 1.47 8.96
N LEU A 178 -10.24 2.40 9.26
CA LEU A 178 -9.02 2.69 8.50
C LEU A 178 -7.82 2.18 9.31
N ARG A 179 -7.11 1.21 8.76
CA ARG A 179 -5.98 0.53 9.41
C ARG A 179 -4.73 0.67 8.56
N VAL A 180 -3.64 1.13 9.17
CA VAL A 180 -2.29 1.12 8.57
C VAL A 180 -1.45 0.09 9.28
N GLU A 181 -0.92 -0.87 8.53
CA GLU A 181 0.08 -1.83 8.96
C GLU A 181 1.44 -1.35 8.45
N TRP A 182 2.27 -0.86 9.37
CA TRP A 182 3.58 -0.27 9.07
C TRP A 182 4.64 -1.36 8.88
N THR A 183 5.74 -1.02 8.19
CA THR A 183 6.81 -2.00 7.90
C THR A 183 7.60 -2.44 9.13
N ASN A 184 7.59 -1.65 10.20
CA ASN A 184 8.21 -1.99 11.49
C ASN A 184 7.31 -2.88 12.37
N GLY A 185 6.10 -3.25 11.90
CA GLY A 185 5.14 -4.09 12.62
C GLY A 185 4.08 -3.32 13.40
N ASP A 186 4.24 -2.00 13.56
CA ASP A 186 3.24 -1.17 14.23
C ASP A 186 1.91 -1.15 13.44
N VAL A 187 0.82 -0.86 14.15
CA VAL A 187 -0.51 -0.72 13.55
C VAL A 187 -1.18 0.56 14.05
N THR A 188 -1.60 1.41 13.11
CA THR A 188 -2.48 2.56 13.38
C THR A 188 -3.90 2.21 12.98
N ILE A 189 -4.87 2.46 13.87
CA ILE A 189 -6.30 2.23 13.60
C ILE A 189 -7.08 3.52 13.87
N MET A 190 -7.95 3.88 12.93
CA MET A 190 -8.93 4.96 13.04
C MET A 190 -10.32 4.42 12.69
N ASN A 191 -11.34 4.83 13.43
CA ASN A 191 -12.71 4.39 13.21
C ASN A 191 -13.62 5.55 12.83
N ASN A 192 -14.67 5.27 12.06
CA ASN A 192 -15.66 6.25 11.62
C ASN A 192 -15.04 7.45 10.89
N VAL A 193 -14.14 7.18 9.94
CA VAL A 193 -13.46 8.21 9.14
C VAL A 193 -14.43 8.67 8.03
N PRO A 194 -14.78 9.97 7.93
CA PRO A 194 -15.63 10.45 6.85
C PRO A 194 -15.02 10.18 5.47
N ALA A 195 -15.85 9.94 4.45
CA ALA A 195 -15.40 9.87 3.07
C ALA A 195 -15.09 11.27 2.49
N ASP A 196 -14.71 11.30 1.22
CA ASP A 196 -14.49 12.49 0.37
C ASP A 196 -13.41 13.42 0.90
N GLN A 197 -12.30 12.82 1.33
CA GLN A 197 -11.18 13.59 1.83
C GLN A 197 -9.83 12.95 1.53
N THR A 198 -8.84 13.82 1.46
CA THR A 198 -7.44 13.45 1.54
C THR A 198 -7.01 13.49 3.00
N PHE A 199 -6.37 12.43 3.46
CA PHE A 199 -5.89 12.29 4.82
C PHE A 199 -4.39 11.97 4.83
N THR A 200 -3.67 12.48 5.82
CA THR A 200 -2.27 12.10 6.08
C THR A 200 -2.19 11.46 7.45
N ILE A 201 -1.72 10.21 7.49
CA ILE A 201 -1.49 9.47 8.74
C ILE A 201 -0.02 9.55 9.07
N ALA A 202 0.31 10.19 10.19
CA ALA A 202 1.66 10.19 10.71
C ALA A 202 1.93 8.86 11.43
N ALA A 203 3.04 8.22 11.09
CA ALA A 203 3.60 7.15 11.89
C ALA A 203 4.05 7.71 13.24
N THR A 204 3.79 6.96 14.29
CA THR A 204 4.35 7.20 15.62
C THR A 204 5.30 6.05 15.92
N SER A 205 6.61 6.24 15.73
CA SER A 205 7.55 5.28 16.30
C SER A 205 7.72 5.63 17.78
N THR A 206 7.50 4.67 18.66
CA THR A 206 8.20 4.72 19.95
C THR A 206 9.63 4.29 19.63
N PRO A 207 10.66 5.15 19.82
CA PRO A 207 12.02 4.75 19.51
C PRO A 207 12.33 3.44 20.23
N LEU A 208 12.86 2.46 19.48
CA LEU A 208 13.24 1.18 20.06
C LEU A 208 14.26 1.41 21.18
N LEU A 209 13.84 1.18 22.42
CA LEU A 209 14.71 1.28 23.58
C LEU A 209 15.50 -0.03 23.68
N LEU A 210 16.70 -0.05 23.11
CA LEU A 210 17.56 -1.24 23.13
C LEU A 210 17.78 -1.71 24.57
N GLY A 211 17.49 -2.99 24.82
CA GLY A 211 17.53 -3.61 26.15
C GLY A 211 16.21 -3.57 26.93
N ASP A 212 15.18 -2.82 26.51
CA ASP A 212 13.84 -2.92 27.12
C ASP A 212 13.07 -4.04 26.41
N LEU A 213 13.10 -5.24 26.99
CA LEU A 213 12.54 -6.45 26.39
C LEU A 213 11.18 -6.80 26.97
N ASN A 214 10.70 -6.07 27.97
CA ASN A 214 9.35 -6.22 28.52
C ASN A 214 8.41 -5.05 28.11
N CYS A 215 8.95 -4.01 27.45
CA CYS A 215 8.29 -2.79 26.99
C CYS A 215 7.64 -1.96 28.09
N ASP A 216 8.24 -1.92 29.27
CA ASP A 216 7.80 -1.04 30.36
C ASP A 216 8.39 0.38 30.29
N GLY A 217 9.28 0.62 29.32
CA GLY A 217 9.94 1.91 29.09
C GLY A 217 11.21 2.11 29.90
N ALA A 218 11.70 1.08 30.60
CA ALA A 218 12.97 1.06 31.31
C ALA A 218 13.86 -0.07 30.82
N VAL A 219 15.18 0.11 30.94
CA VAL A 219 16.16 -0.95 30.71
C VAL A 219 16.71 -1.34 32.08
N ASP A 220 16.19 -2.39 32.68
CA ASP A 220 16.56 -2.80 34.02
C ASP A 220 16.54 -4.33 34.23
N PHE A 221 16.66 -4.77 35.48
CA PHE A 221 16.70 -6.20 35.80
C PHE A 221 15.40 -6.96 35.46
N ALA A 222 14.28 -6.28 35.28
CA ALA A 222 13.02 -6.87 34.82
C ALA A 222 13.12 -7.39 33.38
N ASP A 223 14.05 -6.87 32.58
CA ASP A 223 14.29 -7.30 31.20
C ASP A 223 15.12 -8.57 31.09
N ALA A 224 15.78 -9.02 32.17
CA ALA A 224 16.73 -10.13 32.07
C ALA A 224 16.08 -11.45 31.64
N ALA A 225 14.85 -11.71 32.09
CA ALA A 225 14.12 -12.92 31.73
C ALA A 225 13.60 -12.88 30.28
N SER A 226 13.08 -11.73 29.86
CA SER A 226 12.57 -11.52 28.51
C SER A 226 13.70 -11.49 27.48
N PHE A 227 14.86 -10.89 27.80
CA PHE A 227 16.07 -10.97 26.98
C PHE A 227 16.58 -12.41 26.82
N ALA A 228 16.65 -13.18 27.91
CA ALA A 228 17.04 -14.59 27.82
C ALA A 228 16.06 -15.41 26.96
N LEU A 229 14.76 -15.10 27.03
CA LEU A 229 13.74 -15.73 26.18
C LEU A 229 13.92 -15.34 24.71
N ALA A 230 14.12 -14.06 24.40
CA ALA A 230 14.37 -13.58 23.04
C ALA A 230 15.60 -14.25 22.40
N LEU A 231 16.68 -14.44 23.17
CA LEU A 231 17.91 -15.09 22.73
C LEU A 231 17.75 -16.60 22.48
N THR A 232 16.85 -17.28 23.19
CA THR A 232 16.76 -18.75 23.18
C THR A 232 15.56 -19.29 22.42
N ASP A 233 14.45 -18.55 22.36
CA ASP A 233 13.22 -18.90 21.67
C ASP A 233 12.45 -17.64 21.25
N ALA A 234 12.81 -17.10 20.09
CA ALA A 234 12.18 -15.91 19.52
C ALA A 234 10.66 -16.08 19.34
N SER A 235 10.18 -17.28 19.00
CA SER A 235 8.75 -17.54 18.83
C SER A 235 8.00 -17.47 20.16
N ALA A 236 8.58 -18.02 21.22
CA ALA A 236 8.00 -17.92 22.56
C ALA A 236 8.03 -16.48 23.09
N TYR A 237 9.09 -15.72 22.78
CA TYR A 237 9.16 -14.31 23.11
C TYR A 237 8.02 -13.51 22.46
N SER A 238 7.86 -13.60 21.13
CA SER A 238 6.80 -12.87 20.41
C SER A 238 5.39 -13.26 20.85
N THR A 239 5.21 -14.48 21.38
CA THR A 239 3.94 -14.92 21.97
C THR A 239 3.70 -14.29 23.34
N ALA A 240 4.74 -14.18 24.17
CA ALA A 240 4.66 -13.65 25.53
C ALA A 240 4.58 -12.12 25.56
N TYR A 241 5.26 -11.44 24.62
CA TYR A 241 5.37 -9.99 24.51
C TYR A 241 4.91 -9.51 23.12
N PRO A 242 3.61 -9.66 22.79
CA PRO A 242 3.10 -9.45 21.43
C PRO A 242 3.13 -7.99 20.97
N THR A 243 3.35 -7.04 21.89
CA THR A 243 3.47 -5.60 21.61
C THR A 243 4.92 -5.13 21.61
N CYS A 244 5.88 -6.04 21.86
CA CYS A 244 7.29 -5.71 21.92
C CYS A 244 8.02 -6.06 20.63
N ASN A 245 8.96 -5.21 20.24
CA ASN A 245 9.87 -5.51 19.16
C ASN A 245 11.08 -6.30 19.71
N ILE A 246 11.23 -7.55 19.23
CA ILE A 246 12.33 -8.44 19.64
C ILE A 246 13.71 -7.89 19.25
N ASP A 247 13.78 -7.00 18.25
CA ASP A 247 15.01 -6.34 17.82
C ASP A 247 15.62 -5.48 18.94
N ALA A 248 14.89 -5.18 20.02
CA ALA A 248 15.46 -4.58 21.23
C ALA A 248 16.58 -5.44 21.86
N ALA A 249 16.64 -6.73 21.53
CA ALA A 249 17.71 -7.64 21.95
C ALA A 249 18.96 -7.64 21.04
N ASP A 250 18.94 -6.98 19.88
CA ASP A 250 20.12 -6.76 19.02
C ASP A 250 20.81 -5.45 19.42
N LEU A 251 21.64 -5.52 20.46
CA LEU A 251 22.27 -4.34 21.04
C LEU A 251 23.52 -3.90 20.26
N ASP A 252 24.17 -4.81 19.52
CA ASP A 252 25.31 -4.46 18.67
C ASP A 252 24.92 -3.98 17.26
N GLY A 253 23.64 -4.11 16.90
CA GLY A 253 23.02 -3.56 15.69
C GLY A 253 23.38 -4.34 14.42
N ASN A 254 23.74 -5.62 14.55
CA ASN A 254 24.15 -6.46 13.43
C ASN A 254 23.00 -7.28 12.79
N SER A 255 21.78 -7.10 13.30
CA SER A 255 20.55 -7.81 12.93
C SER A 255 20.53 -9.29 13.30
N VAL A 256 21.33 -9.70 14.29
CA VAL A 256 21.40 -11.08 14.81
C VAL A 256 21.49 -11.05 16.33
N ILE A 257 20.45 -11.55 16.98
CA ILE A 257 20.41 -11.71 18.44
C ILE A 257 21.26 -12.94 18.82
N ASP A 258 22.46 -12.71 19.38
CA ASP A 258 23.38 -13.76 19.79
C ASP A 258 24.18 -13.44 21.07
N GLY A 259 25.23 -14.22 21.34
CA GLY A 259 26.04 -14.05 22.55
C GLY A 259 26.76 -12.71 22.66
N ARG A 260 26.88 -11.96 21.57
CA ARG A 260 27.49 -10.62 21.52
C ARG A 260 26.61 -9.58 22.22
N ASP A 261 25.29 -9.74 22.14
CA ASP A 261 24.32 -8.83 22.76
C ASP A 261 24.30 -8.95 24.28
N ILE A 262 24.61 -10.13 24.83
CA ILE A 262 24.58 -10.40 26.27
C ILE A 262 25.44 -9.40 27.04
N ALA A 263 26.67 -9.15 26.57
CA ALA A 263 27.60 -8.27 27.27
C ALA A 263 27.10 -6.82 27.28
N MET A 264 26.49 -6.37 26.18
CA MET A 264 25.92 -5.04 26.07
C MET A 264 24.65 -4.90 26.90
N PHE A 265 23.81 -5.94 26.94
CA PHE A 265 22.59 -5.96 27.72
C PHE A 265 22.90 -5.90 29.22
N VAL A 266 23.85 -6.71 29.68
CA VAL A 266 24.33 -6.65 31.07
C VAL A 266 24.89 -5.27 31.40
N GLN A 267 25.61 -4.61 30.48
CA GLN A 267 26.06 -3.23 30.70
C GLN A 267 24.90 -2.24 30.76
N ALA A 268 23.84 -2.43 29.97
CA ALA A 268 22.71 -1.52 29.91
C ALA A 268 21.89 -1.54 31.22
N ILE A 269 21.59 -2.73 31.77
CA ILE A 269 20.77 -2.87 32.99
C ILE A 269 21.52 -2.54 34.29
N LEU A 270 22.84 -2.37 34.24
CA LEU A 270 23.69 -2.05 35.39
C LEU A 270 23.93 -0.55 35.59
N ASN A 271 23.57 0.28 34.61
CA ASN A 271 23.74 1.74 34.64
C ASN A 271 22.44 2.45 34.96
#